data_AF-A0A061QEK2-F1
#
_entry.id   AF-A0A061QEK2-F1
#
_cell.length_a   1.000
_cell.length_b   1.000
_cell.length_c   1.000
_cell.angle_alpha   90.00
_cell.angle_beta   90.00
_cell.angle_gamma   90.00
#
_symmetry.space_group_name_H-M   'P 1'
#
loop_
_entity.id
_entity.type
_entity.pdbx_description
1 polymer ?
#
loop_
_entity_poly.entity_id
_entity_poly.type
_entity_poly.pdbx_seq_one_letter_code
_entity_poly.pdbx_strand_id
1 'polypeptide(L)'
;MHRLASAQDQQTRDLLDKSIILMVAPMNPDGHARRIDHSLSYMSETIVRDPENAGHDLWARQRANHYGFDLNRQWLLLAQPEARAWMQKWHAWKPNISADYHEMGTTSTRPTTYFFHPGEAGRTNSLIPKETRTLAKEIGQYHTRSFDEMKELYFTEELFDTYYIGTGSSYPQINGSIGMLFEVGTAKLIEVDTPLGRRSLANNIDMHVATAINSVRAAVAMRETLLNYQRQFALNSLDLAQSDRRGGSFSTLEMPKILLLFQDGIQRFDMGHLWDLLDRQMGLAVTLKQKDRLGEIDWDHYTHIILPGGRGVGLEDRLISRAAQWIREGGTFIGIRHGAEWAQQAFLGRAPVMSELSIMKEDRLAVDDLRAREARDVIGGAIFLSDLDLSHPLAFGYDRKLLPSHRDTAIRLATPENPVASVARYVADAPVKSGYVSPARQAELAGSPMLVAERMGDGSVILMTDNPNFRGAYLGTNRLLLNGLFLSKAFSSPRTQGGAHYRP
;
A
#
# COMPACT_ATOMS: atom_id res chain seq x y z
N MET A 1 16.05 -12.32 28.28
CA MET A 1 16.19 -13.75 27.93
C MET A 1 16.95 -14.55 28.99
N HIS A 2 18.24 -14.28 29.26
CA HIS A 2 19.04 -15.05 30.23
C HIS A 2 18.35 -15.25 31.59
N ARG A 3 17.82 -14.17 32.19
CA ARG A 3 17.08 -14.25 33.47
C ARG A 3 15.90 -15.21 33.41
N LEU A 4 15.05 -15.12 32.39
CA LEU A 4 13.88 -16.00 32.23
C LEU A 4 14.28 -17.46 31.98
N ALA A 5 15.42 -17.71 31.33
CA ALA A 5 15.89 -19.06 31.03
C ALA A 5 16.65 -19.74 32.19
N SER A 6 17.29 -18.96 33.07
CA SER A 6 18.17 -19.48 34.13
C SER A 6 17.58 -19.37 35.54
N ALA A 7 16.58 -18.53 35.75
CA ALA A 7 15.96 -18.32 37.05
C ALA A 7 15.35 -19.61 37.61
N GLN A 8 15.66 -19.92 38.87
CA GLN A 8 15.09 -21.04 39.60
C GLN A 8 14.11 -20.62 40.70
N ASP A 9 13.93 -19.31 40.90
CA ASP A 9 12.98 -18.80 41.88
C ASP A 9 11.53 -19.08 41.48
N GLN A 10 10.69 -19.33 42.49
CA GLN A 10 9.29 -19.67 42.28
C GLN A 10 8.52 -18.58 41.54
N GLN A 11 8.86 -17.31 41.80
CA GLN A 11 8.18 -16.18 41.18
C GLN A 11 8.36 -16.18 39.65
N THR A 12 9.57 -16.43 39.15
CA THR A 12 9.83 -16.47 37.71
C THR A 12 9.16 -17.69 37.07
N ARG A 13 9.17 -18.85 37.74
CA ARG A 13 8.45 -20.05 37.26
C ARG A 13 6.96 -19.80 37.14
N ASP A 14 6.34 -19.20 38.15
CA ASP A 14 4.92 -18.87 38.13
C ASP A 14 4.54 -17.93 36.98
N LEU A 15 5.43 -16.99 36.61
CA LEU A 15 5.21 -16.11 35.46
C LEU A 15 5.30 -16.89 34.14
N LEU A 16 6.29 -17.77 34.00
CA LEU A 16 6.48 -18.58 32.79
C LEU A 16 5.35 -19.59 32.59
N ASP A 17 4.79 -20.14 33.67
CA ASP A 17 3.65 -21.07 33.60
C ASP A 17 2.35 -20.37 33.17
N LYS A 18 2.26 -19.06 33.38
CA LYS A 18 1.03 -18.26 33.17
C LYS A 18 1.10 -17.29 32.00
N SER A 19 2.22 -17.23 31.28
CA SER A 19 2.43 -16.26 30.20
C SER A 19 3.14 -16.87 29.00
N ILE A 20 2.93 -16.23 27.85
CA ILE A 20 3.68 -16.51 26.63
C ILE A 20 4.49 -15.26 26.30
N ILE A 21 5.80 -15.41 26.22
CA ILE A 21 6.73 -14.30 26.02
C ILE A 21 7.35 -14.42 24.63
N LEU A 22 7.00 -13.51 23.74
CA LEU A 22 7.63 -13.41 22.42
C LEU A 22 8.82 -12.44 22.51
N MET A 23 10.02 -12.91 22.19
CA MET A 23 11.22 -12.09 22.17
C MET A 23 11.76 -11.97 20.75
N VAL A 24 12.04 -10.75 20.31
CA VAL A 24 12.69 -10.45 19.03
C VAL A 24 14.10 -9.96 19.33
N ALA A 25 15.10 -10.81 19.12
CA ALA A 25 16.48 -10.50 19.46
C ALA A 25 17.47 -11.11 18.45
N PRO A 26 18.31 -10.31 17.75
CA PRO A 26 18.22 -8.84 17.61
C PRO A 26 17.18 -8.42 16.57
N MET A 27 16.42 -7.36 16.84
CA MET A 27 15.49 -6.77 15.86
C MET A 27 16.20 -6.19 14.63
N ASN A 28 17.44 -5.70 14.81
CA ASN A 28 18.32 -5.22 13.76
C ASN A 28 19.71 -5.89 13.88
N PRO A 29 19.94 -7.03 13.20
CA PRO A 29 21.22 -7.75 13.30
C PRO A 29 22.41 -6.93 12.78
N ASP A 30 22.22 -6.17 11.71
CA ASP A 30 23.28 -5.33 11.12
C ASP A 30 23.70 -4.20 12.04
N GLY A 31 22.72 -3.49 12.60
CA GLY A 31 22.94 -2.43 13.56
C GLY A 31 23.60 -2.94 14.85
N HIS A 32 23.16 -4.10 15.32
CA HIS A 32 23.75 -4.78 16.47
C HIS A 32 25.22 -5.15 16.24
N ALA A 33 25.57 -5.73 15.08
CA ALA A 33 26.96 -6.06 14.74
C ALA A 33 27.85 -4.81 14.70
N ARG A 34 27.39 -3.73 14.04
CA ARG A 34 28.13 -2.45 14.01
C ARG A 34 28.26 -1.81 15.39
N ARG A 35 27.27 -1.98 16.26
CA ARG A 35 27.31 -1.50 17.64
C ARG A 35 28.41 -2.21 18.44
N ILE A 36 28.50 -3.54 18.31
CA ILE A 36 29.55 -4.33 18.95
C ILE A 36 30.94 -3.92 18.44
N ASP A 37 31.10 -3.82 17.12
CA ASP A 37 32.37 -3.43 16.48
C ASP A 37 32.86 -2.06 16.97
N HIS A 38 31.96 -1.08 17.03
CA HIS A 38 32.26 0.25 17.59
C HIS A 38 32.67 0.15 19.06
N SER A 39 31.90 -0.57 19.87
CA SER A 39 32.23 -0.75 21.29
C SER A 39 33.62 -1.36 21.47
N LEU A 40 33.95 -2.43 20.74
CA LEU A 40 35.26 -3.09 20.84
C LEU A 40 36.41 -2.23 20.32
N SER A 41 36.16 -1.38 19.32
CA SER A 41 37.18 -0.50 18.73
C SER A 41 37.61 0.65 19.66
N TYR A 42 36.69 1.13 20.49
CA TYR A 42 36.91 2.31 21.34
C TYR A 42 36.92 2.01 22.86
N MET A 43 36.65 0.77 23.26
CA MET A 43 36.75 0.35 24.65
C MET A 43 38.22 0.32 25.10
N SER A 44 38.45 0.76 26.33
CA SER A 44 39.75 0.74 27.00
C SER A 44 39.66 -0.10 28.26
N GLU A 45 40.80 -0.65 28.72
CA GLU A 45 40.87 -1.35 30.01
C GLU A 45 40.44 -0.46 31.19
N THR A 46 40.78 0.83 31.11
CA THR A 46 40.28 1.86 32.03
C THR A 46 39.02 2.49 31.46
N ILE A 47 37.95 2.54 32.26
CA ILE A 47 36.67 3.13 31.86
C ILE A 47 36.84 4.64 31.58
N VAL A 48 36.56 5.04 30.34
CA VAL A 48 36.54 6.45 29.93
C VAL A 48 35.11 7.01 30.03
N ARG A 49 34.92 7.97 30.95
CA ARG A 49 33.61 8.56 31.24
C ARG A 49 33.33 9.89 30.55
N ASP A 50 34.36 10.51 29.99
CA ASP A 50 34.24 11.79 29.30
C ASP A 50 33.33 11.63 28.07
N PRO A 51 32.17 12.33 28.01
CA PRO A 51 31.23 12.22 26.88
C PRO A 51 31.83 12.63 25.53
N GLU A 52 32.96 13.35 25.51
CA GLU A 52 33.67 13.75 24.29
C GLU A 52 34.57 12.64 23.71
N ASN A 53 34.71 11.50 24.39
CA ASN A 53 35.47 10.36 23.86
C ASN A 53 34.79 9.78 22.60
N ALA A 54 35.58 9.41 21.59
CA ALA A 54 35.08 8.84 20.32
C ALA A 54 34.21 7.58 20.49
N GLY A 55 34.40 6.80 21.56
CA GLY A 55 33.53 5.67 21.90
C GLY A 55 32.08 6.09 22.22
N HIS A 56 31.88 7.35 22.61
CA HIS A 56 30.58 7.98 22.87
C HIS A 56 30.02 8.74 21.66
N ASP A 57 30.65 8.70 20.49
CA ASP A 57 30.08 9.26 19.26
C ASP A 57 29.32 8.19 18.45
N LEU A 58 28.13 7.86 18.95
CA LEU A 58 27.23 6.89 18.32
C LEU A 58 26.07 7.59 17.64
N TRP A 59 26.11 7.79 16.32
CA TRP A 59 24.87 8.00 15.55
C TRP A 59 25.00 7.75 14.03
N ALA A 60 23.84 7.57 13.40
CA ALA A 60 23.58 7.27 11.98
C ALA A 60 23.84 5.83 11.51
N ARG A 61 25.03 5.23 11.69
CA ARG A 61 25.33 3.93 11.06
C ARG A 61 24.79 2.70 11.80
N GLN A 62 24.71 2.74 13.13
CA GLN A 62 24.36 1.58 13.97
C GLN A 62 22.84 1.40 14.13
N ARG A 63 22.03 2.42 13.81
CA ARG A 63 20.56 2.38 13.99
C ARG A 63 19.82 1.66 12.88
N ALA A 64 20.27 1.85 11.64
CA ALA A 64 19.64 1.30 10.45
C ALA A 64 20.12 -0.12 10.14
N ASN A 65 19.44 -0.84 9.24
CA ASN A 65 19.98 -2.06 8.62
C ASN A 65 21.05 -1.72 7.56
N HIS A 66 21.62 -2.70 6.87
CA HIS A 66 22.64 -2.49 5.83
C HIS A 66 22.18 -1.55 4.70
N TYR A 67 20.87 -1.51 4.41
CA TYR A 67 20.29 -0.62 3.40
C TYR A 67 19.91 0.78 3.92
N GLY A 68 20.18 1.08 5.19
CA GLY A 68 19.87 2.39 5.77
C GLY A 68 18.42 2.55 6.26
N PHE A 69 17.63 1.47 6.33
CA PHE A 69 16.27 1.52 6.90
C PHE A 69 16.28 1.45 8.42
N ASP A 70 15.53 2.35 9.07
CA ASP A 70 15.18 2.22 10.49
C ASP A 70 14.07 1.16 10.64
N LEU A 71 14.44 -0.01 11.18
CA LEU A 71 13.51 -1.12 11.36
C LEU A 71 12.41 -0.84 12.40
N ASN A 72 12.60 0.11 13.32
CA ASN A 72 11.54 0.55 14.24
C ASN A 72 10.44 1.36 13.53
N ARG A 73 10.62 1.72 12.25
CA ARG A 73 9.58 2.36 11.42
C ARG A 73 8.88 1.38 10.49
N GLN A 74 9.15 0.09 10.62
CA GLN A 74 8.67 -0.94 9.69
C GLN A 74 7.50 -1.78 10.22
N TRP A 75 6.87 -1.42 11.35
CA TRP A 75 5.72 -2.15 11.89
C TRP A 75 4.51 -2.13 10.95
N LEU A 76 4.34 -1.05 10.19
CA LEU A 76 3.23 -0.89 9.23
C LEU A 76 3.65 -1.21 7.78
N LEU A 77 4.80 -0.70 7.34
CA LEU A 77 5.18 -0.72 5.92
C LEU A 77 5.79 -2.06 5.47
N LEU A 78 6.38 -2.83 6.40
CA LEU A 78 6.91 -4.17 6.17
C LEU A 78 7.82 -4.30 4.93
N ALA A 79 8.55 -3.24 4.58
CA ALA A 79 9.38 -3.23 3.37
C ALA A 79 10.56 -4.22 3.49
N GLN A 80 11.10 -4.37 4.71
CA GLN A 80 12.29 -5.18 5.00
C GLN A 80 11.95 -6.62 5.43
N PRO A 81 12.78 -7.63 5.11
CA PRO A 81 12.51 -9.03 5.43
C PRO A 81 12.46 -9.31 6.94
N GLU A 82 13.34 -8.69 7.73
CA GLU A 82 13.31 -8.74 9.19
C GLU A 82 11.95 -8.27 9.69
N ALA A 83 11.45 -7.19 9.08
CA ALA A 83 10.19 -6.57 9.43
C ALA A 83 8.98 -7.47 9.14
N ARG A 84 9.04 -8.28 8.09
CA ARG A 84 7.97 -9.26 7.76
C ARG A 84 7.99 -10.44 8.73
N ALA A 85 9.18 -10.91 9.12
CA ALA A 85 9.35 -12.12 9.92
C ALA A 85 8.76 -11.99 11.35
N TRP A 86 9.17 -10.97 12.10
CA TRP A 86 8.64 -10.73 13.44
C TRP A 86 7.15 -10.34 13.43
N MET A 87 6.68 -9.58 12.43
CA MET A 87 5.27 -9.20 12.32
C MET A 87 4.36 -10.39 12.01
N GLN A 88 4.83 -11.36 11.24
CA GLN A 88 4.12 -12.63 11.07
C GLN A 88 3.89 -13.33 12.42
N LYS A 89 4.90 -13.37 13.29
CA LYS A 89 4.77 -13.95 14.64
C LYS A 89 3.89 -13.09 15.55
N TRP A 90 4.02 -11.77 15.47
CA TRP A 90 3.18 -10.84 16.22
C TRP A 90 1.69 -11.03 15.87
N HIS A 91 1.33 -11.14 14.59
CA HIS A 91 -0.05 -11.39 14.16
C HIS A 91 -0.54 -12.82 14.47
N ALA A 92 0.34 -13.81 14.50
CA ALA A 92 -0.03 -15.18 14.87
C ALA A 92 -0.42 -15.31 16.35
N TRP A 93 0.22 -14.52 17.22
CA TRP A 93 0.03 -14.61 18.66
C TRP A 93 -0.82 -13.49 19.26
N LYS A 94 -0.90 -12.33 18.60
CA LYS A 94 -1.62 -11.13 19.05
C LYS A 94 -1.37 -10.80 20.54
N PRO A 95 -0.13 -10.45 20.93
CA PRO A 95 0.23 -10.21 22.32
C PRO A 95 -0.68 -9.18 23.01
N ASN A 96 -1.00 -9.39 24.28
CA ASN A 96 -1.79 -8.42 25.06
C ASN A 96 -1.00 -7.13 25.36
N ILE A 97 0.31 -7.25 25.57
CA ILE A 97 1.24 -6.15 25.78
C ILE A 97 2.37 -6.30 24.76
N SER A 98 2.74 -5.20 24.11
CA SER A 98 3.91 -5.12 23.22
C SER A 98 4.86 -4.08 23.79
N ALA A 99 6.08 -4.49 24.15
CA ALA A 99 7.09 -3.62 24.74
C ALA A 99 8.16 -3.26 23.70
N ASP A 100 8.34 -1.96 23.50
CA ASP A 100 9.25 -1.36 22.52
C ASP A 100 10.41 -0.69 23.24
N TYR A 101 11.56 -1.36 23.30
CA TYR A 101 12.73 -0.96 24.09
C TYR A 101 13.75 -0.18 23.26
N HIS A 102 14.10 1.01 23.76
CA HIS A 102 15.03 1.94 23.11
C HIS A 102 16.05 2.50 24.09
N GLU A 103 17.09 3.10 23.52
CA GLU A 103 17.87 4.12 24.20
C GLU A 103 17.65 5.48 23.52
N MET A 104 17.60 6.53 24.34
CA MET A 104 17.56 7.93 23.93
C MET A 104 18.88 8.63 24.23
N GLY A 105 19.11 9.79 23.63
CA GLY A 105 20.36 10.54 23.77
C GLY A 105 20.77 10.81 25.22
N THR A 106 22.08 10.90 25.47
CA THR A 106 22.64 11.09 26.83
C THR A 106 22.27 12.44 27.44
N THR A 107 22.16 13.49 26.62
CA THR A 107 21.96 14.89 27.04
C THR A 107 21.21 15.77 26.03
N SER A 108 20.58 15.20 25.00
CA SER A 108 20.07 15.99 23.88
C SER A 108 18.85 16.84 24.28
N THR A 109 19.12 18.07 24.72
CA THR A 109 18.24 19.19 25.14
C THR A 109 17.59 19.14 26.52
N ARG A 110 17.55 17.98 27.20
CA ARG A 110 17.21 17.86 28.64
C ARG A 110 17.98 16.70 29.29
N PRO A 111 18.15 16.71 30.62
CA PRO A 111 18.61 15.53 31.34
C PRO A 111 17.65 14.35 31.11
N THR A 112 18.11 13.29 30.44
CA THR A 112 17.29 12.11 30.12
C THR A 112 17.46 11.06 31.21
N THR A 113 16.37 10.61 31.85
CA THR A 113 16.40 9.52 32.84
C THR A 113 15.86 8.23 32.20
N TYR A 114 14.83 7.62 32.75
CA TYR A 114 14.12 6.48 32.16
C TYR A 114 12.66 6.85 31.91
N PHE A 115 12.14 6.51 30.74
CA PHE A 115 10.74 6.69 30.40
C PHE A 115 10.07 5.35 30.17
N PHE A 116 8.82 5.25 30.66
CA PHE A 116 7.89 4.23 30.24
C PHE A 116 6.54 4.87 29.88
N HIS A 117 5.89 4.29 28.87
CA HIS A 117 4.58 4.71 28.36
C HIS A 117 3.52 4.77 29.49
N PRO A 118 2.54 5.70 29.44
CA PRO A 118 2.16 6.54 28.31
C PRO A 118 2.94 7.84 28.14
N GLY A 119 2.97 8.36 26.91
CA GLY A 119 3.52 9.69 26.59
C GLY A 119 2.54 10.83 26.87
N GLU A 120 2.76 11.99 26.25
CA GLU A 120 1.89 13.16 26.38
C GLU A 120 0.47 12.87 25.87
N ALA A 121 -0.55 13.29 26.61
CA ALA A 121 -1.95 12.92 26.36
C ALA A 121 -2.53 13.49 25.05
N GLY A 122 -2.22 14.75 24.73
CA GLY A 122 -2.65 15.41 23.50
C GLY A 122 -1.98 14.88 22.24
N ARG A 123 -0.89 14.14 22.37
CA ARG A 123 -0.09 13.61 21.26
C ARG A 123 -0.42 12.17 20.90
N THR A 124 -1.70 11.88 20.65
CA THR A 124 -2.20 10.52 20.35
C THR A 124 -2.91 10.48 19.00
N ASN A 125 -2.66 9.45 18.18
CA ASN A 125 -3.40 9.23 16.93
C ASN A 125 -4.89 8.96 17.22
N SER A 126 -5.80 9.51 16.41
CA SER A 126 -7.25 9.36 16.58
C SER A 126 -7.77 7.93 16.42
N LEU A 127 -7.00 7.05 15.75
CA LEU A 127 -7.33 5.62 15.60
C LEU A 127 -7.04 4.80 16.87
N ILE A 128 -6.26 5.34 17.81
CA ILE A 128 -5.91 4.64 19.05
C ILE A 128 -7.07 4.79 20.05
N PRO A 129 -7.65 3.68 20.55
CA PRO A 129 -8.71 3.76 21.55
C PRO A 129 -8.23 4.43 22.84
N LYS A 130 -9.01 5.36 23.40
CA LYS A 130 -8.64 6.09 24.63
C LYS A 130 -8.35 5.17 25.82
N GLU A 131 -9.00 4.00 25.87
CA GLU A 131 -8.83 2.99 26.91
C GLU A 131 -7.40 2.43 26.98
N THR A 132 -6.65 2.40 25.87
CA THR A 132 -5.25 1.92 25.88
C THR A 132 -4.37 2.73 26.81
N ARG A 133 -4.61 4.05 26.90
CA ARG A 133 -3.88 4.93 27.81
C ARG A 133 -4.16 4.58 29.27
N THR A 134 -5.41 4.30 29.63
CA THR A 134 -5.78 3.90 31.00
C THR A 134 -5.07 2.60 31.39
N LEU A 135 -5.13 1.59 30.51
CA LEU A 135 -4.45 0.31 30.73
C LEU A 135 -2.93 0.46 30.79
N ALA A 136 -2.35 1.31 29.94
CA ALA A 136 -0.92 1.61 29.99
C ALA A 136 -0.50 2.25 31.32
N LYS A 137 -1.33 3.14 31.90
CA LYS A 137 -1.07 3.71 33.24
C LYS A 137 -1.11 2.65 34.33
N GLU A 138 -2.09 1.74 34.29
CA GLU A 138 -2.21 0.64 35.25
C GLU A 138 -0.99 -0.30 35.18
N ILE A 139 -0.54 -0.64 33.98
CA ILE A 139 0.71 -1.40 33.77
C ILE A 139 1.91 -0.58 34.29
N GLY A 140 1.94 0.72 34.01
CA GLY A 140 2.96 1.66 34.48
C GLY A 140 3.18 1.64 35.99
N GLN A 141 2.13 1.41 36.79
CA GLN A 141 2.25 1.31 38.26
C GLN A 141 3.14 0.14 38.73
N TYR A 142 3.29 -0.92 37.92
CA TYR A 142 4.24 -1.99 38.21
C TYR A 142 5.68 -1.53 38.02
N HIS A 143 5.92 -0.64 37.05
CA HIS A 143 7.23 -0.07 36.79
C HIS A 143 7.59 0.96 37.86
N THR A 144 6.69 1.88 38.20
CA THR A 144 6.94 2.92 39.22
C THR A 144 7.39 2.32 40.54
N ARG A 145 6.69 1.29 41.05
CA ARG A 145 7.05 0.60 42.30
C ARG A 145 8.49 0.08 42.28
N SER A 146 8.90 -0.56 41.18
CA SER A 146 10.26 -1.08 41.08
C SER A 146 11.31 0.02 40.98
N PHE A 147 11.00 1.13 40.32
CA PHE A 147 11.93 2.26 40.22
C PHE A 147 12.08 2.98 41.55
N ASP A 148 11.00 3.12 42.32
CA ASP A 148 11.04 3.66 43.68
C ASP A 148 11.90 2.78 44.61
N GLU A 149 11.79 1.45 44.49
CA GLU A 149 12.63 0.47 45.21
C GLU A 149 14.11 0.55 44.80
N MET A 150 14.38 0.68 43.50
CA MET A 150 15.73 0.85 42.96
C MET A 150 16.31 2.25 43.23
N LYS A 151 15.48 3.22 43.63
CA LYS A 151 15.80 4.64 43.78
C LYS A 151 16.29 5.28 42.48
N GLU A 152 15.69 4.85 41.36
CA GLU A 152 16.01 5.34 40.03
C GLU A 152 15.03 6.42 39.57
N LEU A 153 15.54 7.45 38.90
CA LEU A 153 14.71 8.51 38.36
C LEU A 153 13.98 8.05 37.09
N TYR A 154 12.71 8.40 36.97
CA TYR A 154 11.90 8.11 35.79
C TYR A 154 10.92 9.24 35.49
N PHE A 155 10.32 9.19 34.30
CA PHE A 155 9.21 10.04 33.90
C PHE A 155 8.20 9.30 33.04
N THR A 156 6.97 9.82 33.00
CA THR A 156 5.83 9.29 32.24
C THR A 156 4.88 10.45 31.94
N GLU A 157 3.94 10.24 31.03
CA GLU A 157 2.87 11.18 30.64
C GLU A 157 3.32 12.47 29.96
N GLU A 158 4.58 12.54 29.53
CA GLU A 158 5.15 13.70 28.86
C GLU A 158 6.07 13.29 27.70
N LEU A 159 6.57 14.30 26.98
CA LEU A 159 7.58 14.23 25.92
C LEU A 159 7.16 13.47 24.65
N PHE A 160 6.94 12.16 24.75
CA PHE A 160 6.74 11.26 23.61
C PHE A 160 5.32 11.29 23.07
N ASP A 161 5.18 11.12 21.76
CA ASP A 161 3.91 11.02 21.03
C ASP A 161 3.60 9.60 20.57
N THR A 162 2.36 9.43 20.11
CA THR A 162 1.85 8.22 19.48
C THR A 162 1.09 8.58 18.18
N TYR A 163 1.55 9.61 17.45
CA TYR A 163 0.86 10.06 16.23
C TYR A 163 1.10 9.12 15.04
N TYR A 164 2.35 8.66 14.87
CA TYR A 164 2.70 7.75 13.80
C TYR A 164 2.41 6.30 14.22
N ILE A 165 1.54 5.61 13.49
CA ILE A 165 1.09 4.22 13.75
C ILE A 165 2.05 3.14 13.24
N GLY A 166 3.30 3.48 12.92
CA GLY A 166 4.30 2.55 12.38
C GLY A 166 5.44 2.19 13.34
N THR A 167 5.26 2.38 14.65
CA THR A 167 6.24 2.03 15.70
C THR A 167 5.72 0.92 16.61
N GLY A 168 6.60 0.33 17.42
CA GLY A 168 6.24 -0.77 18.31
C GLY A 168 5.40 -0.38 19.50
N SER A 169 5.43 0.89 19.86
CA SER A 169 4.54 1.45 20.87
C SER A 169 3.16 1.83 20.33
N SER A 170 2.98 2.05 19.01
CA SER A 170 1.74 2.59 18.45
C SER A 170 0.95 1.59 17.59
N TYR A 171 1.62 0.84 16.72
CA TYR A 171 0.97 -0.15 15.84
C TYR A 171 0.16 -1.21 16.62
N PRO A 172 0.64 -1.74 17.75
CA PRO A 172 -0.12 -2.68 18.56
C PRO A 172 -1.46 -2.10 19.07
N GLN A 173 -1.50 -0.80 19.37
CA GLN A 173 -2.67 -0.13 19.94
C GLN A 173 -3.86 -0.05 18.97
N ILE A 174 -3.59 0.00 17.67
CA ILE A 174 -4.63 -0.08 16.62
C ILE A 174 -4.96 -1.52 16.21
N ASN A 175 -4.44 -2.51 16.94
CA ASN A 175 -4.64 -3.94 16.68
C ASN A 175 -5.04 -4.72 17.96
N GLY A 176 -5.62 -4.04 18.95
CA GLY A 176 -6.14 -4.67 20.17
C GLY A 176 -5.06 -5.13 21.16
N SER A 177 -3.91 -4.46 21.18
CA SER A 177 -2.77 -4.76 22.06
C SER A 177 -2.28 -3.48 22.74
N ILE A 178 -1.78 -3.56 23.98
CA ILE A 178 -1.20 -2.39 24.66
C ILE A 178 0.26 -2.23 24.24
N GLY A 179 0.53 -1.30 23.32
CA GLY A 179 1.88 -0.93 22.92
C GLY A 179 2.51 0.05 23.91
N MET A 180 3.74 -0.23 24.36
CA MET A 180 4.45 0.59 25.34
C MET A 180 5.88 0.89 24.87
N LEU A 181 6.20 2.18 24.79
CA LEU A 181 7.56 2.67 24.59
C LEU A 181 8.33 2.69 25.92
N PHE A 182 9.57 2.21 25.89
CA PHE A 182 10.53 2.30 26.98
C PHE A 182 11.82 2.95 26.46
N GLU A 183 12.25 4.04 27.08
CA GLU A 183 13.42 4.81 26.65
C GLU A 183 14.35 5.03 27.82
N VAL A 184 15.60 4.59 27.69
CA VAL A 184 16.64 4.85 28.69
C VAL A 184 17.67 5.83 28.13
N GLY A 185 18.12 6.80 28.93
CA GLY A 185 19.27 7.60 28.53
C GLY A 185 20.47 6.69 28.24
N THR A 186 21.06 6.75 27.04
CA THR A 186 22.15 5.83 26.67
C THR A 186 23.41 6.13 27.50
N ALA A 187 24.09 5.06 27.93
CA ALA A 187 25.44 5.14 28.46
C ALA A 187 26.49 5.27 27.35
N LYS A 188 26.10 4.99 26.09
CA LYS A 188 26.91 4.93 24.85
C LYS A 188 28.10 3.96 24.87
N LEU A 189 28.80 3.78 25.98
CA LEU A 189 29.80 2.73 26.16
C LEU A 189 29.54 2.01 27.49
N ILE A 190 30.56 1.81 28.33
CA ILE A 190 30.41 1.18 29.65
C ILE A 190 29.82 2.17 30.65
N GLU A 191 30.42 3.37 30.76
CA GLU A 191 29.97 4.46 31.62
C GLU A 191 30.17 5.81 30.94
N VAL A 192 29.35 6.79 31.31
CA VAL A 192 29.47 8.19 30.86
C VAL A 192 29.05 9.13 31.99
N ASP A 193 29.78 10.24 32.13
CA ASP A 193 29.42 11.31 33.07
C ASP A 193 28.35 12.21 32.44
N THR A 194 27.30 12.49 33.20
CA THR A 194 26.17 13.34 32.77
C THR A 194 25.90 14.43 33.81
N PRO A 195 25.13 15.49 33.48
CA PRO A 195 24.70 16.48 34.47
C PRO A 195 23.88 15.90 35.64
N LEU A 196 23.30 14.71 35.50
CA LEU A 196 22.58 14.00 36.58
C LEU A 196 23.46 13.03 37.36
N GLY A 197 24.76 12.99 37.06
CA GLY A 197 25.71 12.04 37.62
C GLY A 197 26.10 10.93 36.64
N ARG A 198 26.80 9.93 37.17
CA ARG A 198 27.34 8.83 36.40
C ARG A 198 26.22 7.92 35.90
N ARG A 199 26.31 7.52 34.63
CA ARG A 199 25.47 6.48 34.04
C ARG A 199 26.31 5.28 33.62
N SER A 200 25.79 4.08 33.78
CA SER A 200 26.44 2.84 33.33
C SER A 200 25.51 1.97 32.48
N LEU A 201 26.09 1.22 31.55
CA LEU A 201 25.39 0.21 30.76
C LEU A 201 24.75 -0.86 31.66
N ALA A 202 25.42 -1.23 32.76
CA ALA A 202 24.89 -2.17 33.73
C ALA A 202 23.56 -1.68 34.33
N ASN A 203 23.50 -0.40 34.74
CA ASN A 203 22.26 0.16 35.28
C ASN A 203 21.14 0.23 34.23
N ASN A 204 21.48 0.59 32.98
CA ASN A 204 20.53 0.57 31.87
C ASN A 204 19.94 -0.84 31.63
N ILE A 205 20.78 -1.88 31.72
CA ILE A 205 20.35 -3.27 31.62
C ILE A 205 19.42 -3.63 32.77
N ASP A 206 19.77 -3.27 34.01
CA ASP A 206 18.96 -3.56 35.19
C ASP A 206 17.57 -2.92 35.11
N MET A 207 17.50 -1.65 34.70
CA MET A 207 16.22 -0.95 34.49
C MET A 207 15.36 -1.61 33.39
N HIS A 208 15.93 -1.94 32.22
CA HIS A 208 15.20 -2.62 31.14
C HIS A 208 14.77 -4.04 31.53
N VAL A 209 15.59 -4.77 32.29
CA VAL A 209 15.21 -6.08 32.83
C VAL A 209 14.07 -5.94 33.83
N ALA A 210 14.12 -4.94 34.72
CA ALA A 210 13.08 -4.67 35.70
C ALA A 210 11.74 -4.36 35.00
N THR A 211 11.71 -3.45 34.03
CA THR A 211 10.48 -3.14 33.29
C THR A 211 9.97 -4.34 32.50
N ALA A 212 10.83 -5.11 31.84
CA ALA A 212 10.41 -6.31 31.11
C ALA A 212 9.73 -7.34 32.01
N ILE A 213 10.32 -7.65 33.17
CA ILE A 213 9.71 -8.59 34.13
C ILE A 213 8.41 -8.00 34.70
N ASN A 214 8.36 -6.70 34.96
CA ASN A 214 7.16 -6.06 35.48
C ASN A 214 6.02 -5.99 34.46
N SER A 215 6.32 -5.85 33.16
CA SER A 215 5.29 -5.95 32.11
C SER A 215 4.70 -7.35 32.05
N VAL A 216 5.51 -8.41 32.24
CA VAL A 216 5.02 -9.79 32.33
C VAL A 216 4.17 -10.00 33.59
N ARG A 217 4.60 -9.47 34.74
CA ARG A 217 3.81 -9.49 35.98
C ARG A 217 2.46 -8.80 35.81
N ALA A 218 2.46 -7.62 35.21
CA ALA A 218 1.25 -6.87 34.91
C ALA A 218 0.33 -7.65 33.96
N ALA A 219 0.88 -8.26 32.90
CA ALA A 219 0.11 -9.09 31.97
C ALA A 219 -0.59 -10.26 32.66
N VAL A 220 0.12 -10.97 33.55
CA VAL A 220 -0.44 -12.10 34.31
C VAL A 220 -1.50 -11.62 35.31
N ALA A 221 -1.22 -10.54 36.04
CA ALA A 221 -2.14 -10.00 37.05
C ALA A 221 -3.41 -9.38 36.43
N MET A 222 -3.27 -8.75 35.26
CA MET A 222 -4.36 -8.08 34.54
C MET A 222 -4.97 -8.96 33.44
N ARG A 223 -4.75 -10.29 33.49
CA ARG A 223 -5.13 -11.22 32.43
C ARG A 223 -6.57 -11.04 31.95
N GLU A 224 -7.53 -11.03 32.88
CA GLU A 224 -8.95 -10.91 32.52
C GLU A 224 -9.25 -9.57 31.86
N THR A 225 -8.75 -8.47 32.41
CA THR A 225 -8.89 -7.12 31.85
C THR A 225 -8.32 -7.04 30.43
N LEU A 226 -7.10 -7.51 30.21
CA LEU A 226 -6.42 -7.43 28.93
C LEU A 226 -7.06 -8.31 27.85
N LEU A 227 -7.54 -9.51 28.23
CA LEU A 227 -8.26 -10.39 27.31
C LEU A 227 -9.65 -9.84 26.96
N ASN A 228 -10.35 -9.26 27.94
CA ASN A 228 -11.63 -8.60 27.70
C ASN A 228 -11.44 -7.37 26.79
N TYR A 229 -10.43 -6.54 27.03
CA TYR A 229 -10.10 -5.42 26.16
C TYR A 229 -9.87 -5.87 24.72
N GLN A 230 -9.03 -6.88 24.49
CA GLN A 230 -8.73 -7.39 23.15
C GLN A 230 -9.98 -7.97 22.46
N ARG A 231 -10.85 -8.67 23.21
CA ARG A 231 -12.13 -9.18 22.70
C ARG A 231 -13.08 -8.04 22.32
N GLN A 232 -13.26 -7.04 23.19
CA GLN A 232 -14.13 -5.89 22.92
C GLN A 232 -13.60 -5.06 21.75
N PHE A 233 -12.28 -4.89 21.65
CA PHE A 233 -11.66 -4.26 20.49
C PHE A 233 -12.05 -4.95 19.19
N ALA A 234 -11.99 -6.28 19.13
CA ALA A 234 -12.36 -7.05 17.95
C ALA A 234 -13.85 -6.91 17.60
N LEU A 235 -14.74 -7.00 18.60
CA LEU A 235 -16.19 -6.83 18.41
C LEU A 235 -16.54 -5.42 17.92
N ASN A 236 -16.04 -4.38 18.59
CA ASN A 236 -16.27 -2.99 18.22
C ASN A 236 -15.71 -2.68 16.82
N SER A 237 -14.60 -3.32 16.43
CA SER A 237 -14.03 -3.17 15.08
C SER A 237 -14.95 -3.72 14.00
N LEU A 238 -15.71 -4.80 14.26
CA LEU A 238 -16.72 -5.31 13.34
C LEU A 238 -17.89 -4.35 13.19
N ASP A 239 -18.36 -3.75 14.30
CA ASP A 239 -19.44 -2.75 14.26
C ASP A 239 -19.01 -1.46 13.53
N LEU A 240 -17.76 -1.02 13.76
CA LEU A 240 -17.16 0.09 13.02
C LEU A 240 -17.03 -0.23 11.52
N ALA A 241 -16.62 -1.46 11.17
CA ALA A 241 -16.54 -1.88 9.78
C ALA A 241 -17.92 -1.96 9.10
N GLN A 242 -18.95 -2.43 9.81
CA GLN A 242 -20.33 -2.46 9.31
C GLN A 242 -20.94 -1.06 9.13
N SER A 243 -20.55 -0.11 9.98
CA SER A 243 -21.00 1.28 9.88
C SER A 243 -20.18 2.13 8.90
N ASP A 244 -19.02 1.65 8.43
CA ASP A 244 -18.25 2.31 7.37
C ASP A 244 -18.95 2.13 6.01
N ARG A 245 -19.50 3.23 5.50
CA ARG A 245 -20.15 3.28 4.18
C ARG A 245 -19.17 3.14 3.01
N ARG A 246 -17.86 3.18 3.28
CA ARG A 246 -16.80 2.86 2.32
C ARG A 246 -16.50 1.36 2.47
N GLY A 247 -17.30 0.53 1.81
CA GLY A 247 -17.28 -0.93 1.97
C GLY A 247 -15.87 -1.52 2.08
N GLY A 248 -15.53 -1.99 3.28
CA GLY A 248 -14.29 -2.68 3.58
C GLY A 248 -14.31 -4.11 3.07
N SER A 249 -14.15 -4.29 1.76
CA SER A 249 -13.78 -5.58 1.19
C SER A 249 -12.27 -5.66 1.11
N PHE A 250 -11.62 -6.28 2.09
CA PHE A 250 -10.28 -6.82 1.84
C PHE A 250 -10.44 -7.95 0.81
N SER A 251 -10.25 -7.61 -0.46
CA SER A 251 -10.25 -8.59 -1.53
C SER A 251 -8.85 -9.19 -1.65
N THR A 252 -8.75 -10.52 -1.55
CA THR A 252 -7.52 -11.22 -1.90
C THR A 252 -7.23 -10.94 -3.37
N LEU A 253 -6.08 -10.32 -3.65
CA LEU A 253 -5.62 -10.09 -5.02
C LEU A 253 -4.88 -11.33 -5.50
N GLU A 254 -5.33 -11.90 -6.61
CA GLU A 254 -4.60 -12.96 -7.30
C GLU A 254 -3.55 -12.34 -8.23
N MET A 255 -2.39 -13.00 -8.33
CA MET A 255 -1.36 -12.57 -9.26
C MET A 255 -1.86 -12.73 -10.70
N PRO A 256 -1.90 -11.67 -11.52
CA PRO A 256 -2.38 -11.77 -12.89
C PRO A 256 -1.39 -12.58 -13.75
N LYS A 257 -1.91 -13.53 -14.53
CA LYS A 257 -1.18 -14.24 -15.58
C LYS A 257 -1.57 -13.62 -16.92
N ILE A 258 -0.69 -12.74 -17.41
CA ILE A 258 -1.02 -11.78 -18.49
C ILE A 258 -0.56 -12.32 -19.84
N LEU A 259 -1.48 -12.36 -20.80
CA LEU A 259 -1.21 -12.56 -22.22
C LEU A 259 -1.33 -11.22 -22.96
N LEU A 260 -0.22 -10.70 -23.46
CA LEU A 260 -0.18 -9.47 -24.26
C LEU A 260 -0.05 -9.82 -25.74
N LEU A 261 -1.06 -9.42 -26.53
CA LEU A 261 -1.11 -9.73 -27.95
C LEU A 261 -0.23 -8.78 -28.76
N PHE A 262 0.42 -9.31 -29.81
CA PHE A 262 1.24 -8.54 -30.74
C PHE A 262 1.10 -9.02 -32.19
N GLN A 263 1.62 -8.21 -33.13
CA GLN A 263 1.52 -8.43 -34.58
C GLN A 263 0.09 -8.43 -35.13
N ASP A 264 -0.07 -8.73 -36.42
CA ASP A 264 -1.37 -8.89 -37.09
C ASP A 264 -2.29 -7.68 -36.91
N GLY A 265 -1.84 -6.52 -37.40
CA GLY A 265 -2.56 -5.24 -37.29
C GLY A 265 -2.26 -4.43 -36.03
N ILE A 266 -1.72 -5.05 -34.96
CA ILE A 266 -1.34 -4.34 -33.73
C ILE A 266 -0.13 -3.43 -33.96
N GLN A 267 -0.21 -2.19 -33.48
CA GLN A 267 0.86 -1.21 -33.60
C GLN A 267 2.01 -1.55 -32.64
N ARG A 268 3.24 -1.63 -33.18
CA ARG A 268 4.43 -2.05 -32.42
C ARG A 268 4.72 -1.18 -31.19
N PHE A 269 4.48 0.13 -31.28
CA PHE A 269 4.74 1.05 -30.18
C PHE A 269 3.74 0.86 -29.03
N ASP A 270 2.45 0.69 -29.31
CA ASP A 270 1.43 0.41 -28.29
C ASP A 270 1.75 -0.84 -27.49
N MET A 271 2.12 -1.93 -28.17
CA MET A 271 2.57 -3.15 -27.49
C MET A 271 3.86 -2.92 -26.69
N GLY A 272 4.86 -2.28 -27.30
CA GLY A 272 6.17 -2.07 -26.65
C GLY A 272 6.09 -1.22 -25.39
N HIS A 273 5.26 -0.18 -25.38
CA HIS A 273 5.03 0.63 -24.19
C HIS A 273 4.42 -0.20 -23.05
N LEU A 274 3.45 -1.08 -23.36
CA LEU A 274 2.82 -1.93 -22.35
C LEU A 274 3.80 -2.97 -21.80
N TRP A 275 4.58 -3.59 -22.68
CA TRP A 275 5.58 -4.57 -22.26
C TRP A 275 6.64 -3.94 -21.34
N ASP A 276 7.17 -2.77 -21.69
CA ASP A 276 8.13 -2.04 -20.83
C ASP A 276 7.57 -1.75 -19.42
N LEU A 277 6.31 -1.29 -19.33
CA LEU A 277 5.66 -1.05 -18.05
C LEU A 277 5.56 -2.33 -17.22
N LEU A 278 5.04 -3.40 -17.81
CA LEU A 278 4.76 -4.63 -17.08
C LEU A 278 6.05 -5.32 -16.64
N ASP A 279 7.01 -5.49 -17.54
CA ASP A 279 8.25 -6.22 -17.30
C ASP A 279 9.25 -5.36 -16.51
N ARG A 280 9.74 -4.28 -17.13
CA ARG A 280 10.85 -3.50 -16.58
C ARG A 280 10.46 -2.67 -15.37
N GLN A 281 9.29 -2.02 -15.40
CA GLN A 281 8.92 -1.09 -14.34
C GLN A 281 8.23 -1.79 -13.16
N MET A 282 7.41 -2.80 -13.44
CA MET A 282 6.60 -3.47 -12.40
C MET A 282 7.11 -4.87 -12.03
N GLY A 283 8.06 -5.46 -12.77
CA GLY A 283 8.57 -6.80 -12.50
C GLY A 283 7.52 -7.90 -12.69
N LEU A 284 6.51 -7.66 -13.54
CA LEU A 284 5.43 -8.60 -13.83
C LEU A 284 5.78 -9.45 -15.05
N ALA A 285 5.72 -10.76 -14.89
CA ALA A 285 5.85 -11.69 -15.99
C ALA A 285 4.68 -11.53 -16.97
N VAL A 286 5.00 -11.18 -18.22
CA VAL A 286 4.02 -11.07 -19.31
C VAL A 286 4.37 -12.06 -20.41
N THR A 287 3.37 -12.81 -20.88
CA THR A 287 3.53 -13.68 -22.05
C THR A 287 3.16 -12.90 -23.31
N LEU A 288 4.08 -12.79 -24.26
CA LEU A 288 3.81 -12.21 -25.57
C LEU A 288 3.31 -13.30 -26.53
N LYS A 289 2.14 -13.08 -27.15
CA LYS A 289 1.57 -14.02 -28.13
C LYS A 289 1.14 -13.31 -29.41
N GLN A 290 1.52 -13.88 -30.56
CA GLN A 290 1.06 -13.37 -31.85
C GLN A 290 -0.46 -13.56 -31.97
N LYS A 291 -1.19 -12.52 -32.36
CA LYS A 291 -2.66 -12.52 -32.37
C LYS A 291 -3.26 -13.59 -33.29
N ASP A 292 -2.66 -13.79 -34.46
CA ASP A 292 -3.04 -14.83 -35.45
C ASP A 292 -2.83 -16.26 -34.94
N ARG A 293 -1.96 -16.46 -33.95
CA ARG A 293 -1.70 -17.75 -33.31
C ARG A 293 -2.48 -17.97 -32.01
N LEU A 294 -3.46 -17.12 -31.70
CA LEU A 294 -4.22 -17.20 -30.45
C LEU A 294 -5.02 -18.51 -30.32
N GLY A 295 -5.39 -19.15 -31.44
CA GLY A 295 -6.08 -20.45 -31.40
C GLY A 295 -5.26 -21.62 -30.84
N GLU A 296 -3.96 -21.44 -30.60
CA GLU A 296 -3.04 -22.51 -30.14
C GLU A 296 -2.80 -22.49 -28.62
N ILE A 297 -3.39 -21.55 -27.88
CA ILE A 297 -3.10 -21.40 -26.45
C ILE A 297 -3.97 -22.32 -25.59
N ASP A 298 -3.46 -22.66 -24.41
CA ASP A 298 -4.29 -23.05 -23.27
C ASP A 298 -4.85 -21.80 -22.61
N TRP A 299 -6.15 -21.54 -22.79
CA TRP A 299 -6.84 -20.35 -22.31
C TRP A 299 -6.90 -20.28 -20.79
N ASP A 300 -6.96 -21.44 -20.11
CA ASP A 300 -7.13 -21.53 -18.67
C ASP A 300 -5.82 -21.18 -17.92
N HIS A 301 -4.70 -21.15 -18.63
CA HIS A 301 -3.43 -20.68 -18.08
C HIS A 301 -3.48 -19.18 -17.76
N TYR A 302 -4.25 -18.39 -18.51
CA TYR A 302 -4.20 -16.93 -18.44
C TYR A 302 -5.41 -16.36 -17.71
N THR A 303 -5.17 -15.35 -16.88
CA THR A 303 -6.26 -14.60 -16.24
C THR A 303 -6.60 -13.32 -17.00
N HIS A 304 -5.66 -12.79 -17.78
CA HIS A 304 -5.81 -11.54 -18.51
C HIS A 304 -5.35 -11.68 -19.97
N ILE A 305 -6.12 -11.11 -20.90
CA ILE A 305 -5.72 -10.89 -22.29
C ILE A 305 -5.76 -9.39 -22.55
N ILE A 306 -4.63 -8.83 -23.02
CA ILE A 306 -4.53 -7.44 -23.42
C ILE A 306 -4.43 -7.36 -24.94
N LEU A 307 -5.35 -6.62 -25.56
CA LEU A 307 -5.37 -6.32 -26.99
C LEU A 307 -5.05 -4.84 -27.22
N PRO A 308 -3.80 -4.51 -27.62
CA PRO A 308 -3.41 -3.13 -27.91
C PRO A 308 -4.03 -2.58 -29.20
N GLY A 309 -3.84 -1.29 -29.42
CA GLY A 309 -4.31 -0.59 -30.61
C GLY A 309 -3.55 -0.94 -31.88
N GLY A 310 -4.17 -0.65 -33.02
CA GLY A 310 -3.57 -0.84 -34.34
C GLY A 310 -4.61 -0.80 -35.46
N ARG A 311 -4.18 -0.92 -36.71
CA ARG A 311 -5.08 -0.92 -37.87
C ARG A 311 -5.57 -2.33 -38.15
N GLY A 312 -6.87 -2.51 -38.35
CA GLY A 312 -7.46 -3.83 -38.63
C GLY A 312 -7.37 -4.81 -37.44
N VAL A 313 -7.30 -4.28 -36.22
CA VAL A 313 -7.22 -5.09 -35.01
C VAL A 313 -8.58 -5.76 -34.73
N GLY A 314 -8.55 -7.08 -34.57
CA GLY A 314 -9.71 -7.92 -34.24
C GLY A 314 -9.30 -9.39 -34.16
N LEU A 315 -10.16 -10.23 -33.57
CA LEU A 315 -9.98 -11.68 -33.55
C LEU A 315 -10.78 -12.34 -34.68
N GLU A 316 -10.34 -13.51 -35.13
CA GLU A 316 -11.13 -14.38 -36.01
C GLU A 316 -12.45 -14.76 -35.35
N ASP A 317 -13.54 -14.89 -36.12
CA ASP A 317 -14.90 -15.15 -35.60
C ASP A 317 -14.96 -16.33 -34.61
N ARG A 318 -14.28 -17.44 -34.93
CA ARG A 318 -14.21 -18.62 -34.04
C ARG A 318 -13.59 -18.30 -32.67
N LEU A 319 -12.62 -17.39 -32.63
CA LEU A 319 -11.92 -16.97 -31.41
C LEU A 319 -12.74 -15.95 -30.63
N ILE A 320 -13.62 -15.18 -31.28
CA ILE A 320 -14.53 -14.27 -30.58
C ILE A 320 -15.43 -15.04 -29.62
N SER A 321 -16.07 -16.12 -30.09
CA SER A 321 -16.93 -16.94 -29.24
C SER A 321 -16.15 -17.59 -28.09
N ARG A 322 -14.95 -18.10 -28.34
CA ARG A 322 -14.10 -18.67 -27.28
C ARG A 322 -13.66 -17.60 -26.27
N ALA A 323 -13.22 -16.44 -26.72
CA ALA A 323 -12.83 -15.33 -25.84
C ALA A 323 -14.01 -14.84 -25.00
N ALA A 324 -15.19 -14.69 -25.60
CA ALA A 324 -16.41 -14.32 -24.87
C ALA A 324 -16.79 -15.36 -23.82
N GLN A 325 -16.60 -16.66 -24.10
CA GLN A 325 -16.80 -17.72 -23.11
C GLN A 325 -15.76 -17.62 -21.99
N TRP A 326 -14.47 -17.50 -22.32
CA TRP A 326 -13.39 -17.37 -21.33
C TRP A 326 -13.58 -16.15 -20.42
N ILE A 327 -14.04 -15.01 -20.95
CA ILE A 327 -14.41 -13.84 -20.13
C ILE A 327 -15.54 -14.21 -19.15
N ARG A 328 -16.62 -14.86 -19.62
CA ARG A 328 -17.72 -15.28 -18.74
C ARG A 328 -17.28 -16.25 -17.64
N GLU A 329 -16.26 -17.07 -17.90
CA GLU A 329 -15.65 -18.04 -16.97
C GLU A 329 -14.67 -17.40 -15.97
N GLY A 330 -14.44 -16.09 -16.03
CA GLY A 330 -13.57 -15.38 -15.09
C GLY A 330 -12.37 -14.69 -15.71
N GLY A 331 -12.19 -14.76 -17.03
CA GLY A 331 -11.13 -14.03 -17.73
C GLY A 331 -11.37 -12.52 -17.75
N THR A 332 -10.29 -11.74 -17.75
CA THR A 332 -10.36 -10.30 -17.96
C THR A 332 -9.78 -9.91 -19.32
N PHE A 333 -10.59 -9.27 -20.15
CA PHE A 333 -10.16 -8.74 -21.42
C PHE A 333 -9.92 -7.23 -21.33
N ILE A 334 -8.72 -6.77 -21.69
CA ILE A 334 -8.36 -5.36 -21.71
C ILE A 334 -8.12 -4.91 -23.16
N GLY A 335 -9.04 -4.12 -23.70
CA GLY A 335 -8.90 -3.48 -25.01
C GLY A 335 -8.32 -2.07 -24.87
N ILE A 336 -7.31 -1.75 -25.66
CA ILE A 336 -6.68 -0.43 -25.68
C ILE A 336 -6.76 0.16 -27.09
N ARG A 337 -7.10 1.44 -27.19
CA ARG A 337 -7.30 2.17 -28.43
C ARG A 337 -8.23 1.41 -29.38
N HIS A 338 -7.81 1.11 -30.62
CA HIS A 338 -8.62 0.35 -31.58
C HIS A 338 -9.01 -1.05 -31.08
N GLY A 339 -8.20 -1.67 -30.20
CA GLY A 339 -8.59 -2.91 -29.52
C GLY A 339 -9.78 -2.72 -28.59
N ALA A 340 -9.92 -1.53 -27.99
CA ALA A 340 -11.07 -1.14 -27.18
C ALA A 340 -12.34 -0.94 -28.03
N GLU A 341 -12.20 -0.23 -29.15
CA GLU A 341 -13.28 0.00 -30.11
C GLU A 341 -13.81 -1.31 -30.73
N TRP A 342 -12.91 -2.25 -31.04
CA TRP A 342 -13.31 -3.59 -31.49
C TRP A 342 -14.00 -4.38 -30.37
N ALA A 343 -13.43 -4.39 -29.16
CA ALA A 343 -13.94 -5.19 -28.05
C ALA A 343 -15.32 -4.74 -27.54
N GLN A 344 -15.67 -3.44 -27.60
CA GLN A 344 -17.04 -3.01 -27.27
C GLN A 344 -18.08 -3.62 -28.22
N GLN A 345 -17.74 -3.80 -29.50
CA GLN A 345 -18.63 -4.42 -30.47
C GLN A 345 -18.69 -5.93 -30.24
N ALA A 346 -17.53 -6.57 -30.12
CA ALA A 346 -17.42 -8.02 -30.01
C ALA A 346 -18.02 -8.59 -28.71
N PHE A 347 -17.85 -7.90 -27.58
CA PHE A 347 -18.22 -8.44 -26.26
C PHE A 347 -19.37 -7.71 -25.58
N LEU A 348 -19.58 -6.42 -25.88
CA LEU A 348 -20.62 -5.60 -25.25
C LEU A 348 -21.78 -5.26 -26.19
N GLY A 349 -21.73 -5.71 -27.45
CA GLY A 349 -22.79 -5.49 -28.44
C GLY A 349 -22.97 -4.04 -28.88
N ARG A 350 -21.94 -3.20 -28.72
CA ARG A 350 -22.00 -1.75 -29.03
C ARG A 350 -21.36 -1.44 -30.36
N ALA A 351 -22.12 -0.86 -31.27
CA ALA A 351 -21.60 -0.43 -32.57
C ALA A 351 -20.55 0.68 -32.43
N PRO A 352 -19.56 0.76 -33.35
CA PRO A 352 -18.62 1.87 -33.40
C PRO A 352 -19.31 3.23 -33.51
N VAL A 353 -18.79 4.23 -32.80
CA VAL A 353 -19.37 5.58 -32.79
C VAL A 353 -18.78 6.42 -33.93
N MET A 354 -19.46 6.39 -35.08
CA MET A 354 -19.05 7.08 -36.31
C MET A 354 -18.89 8.59 -36.12
N SER A 355 -17.80 9.16 -36.65
CA SER A 355 -17.56 10.61 -36.62
C SER A 355 -18.49 11.33 -37.60
N GLU A 356 -19.11 12.41 -37.14
CA GLU A 356 -19.98 13.25 -37.98
C GLU A 356 -19.15 14.03 -39.01
N LEU A 357 -17.88 14.31 -38.68
CA LEU A 357 -16.92 14.95 -39.59
C LEU A 357 -16.65 14.13 -40.86
N SER A 358 -16.81 12.80 -40.79
CA SER A 358 -16.58 11.90 -41.92
C SER A 358 -17.79 11.77 -42.87
N ILE A 359 -18.97 12.28 -42.47
CA ILE A 359 -20.23 12.15 -43.22
C ILE A 359 -20.57 13.44 -43.98
N MET A 360 -19.97 14.58 -43.63
CA MET A 360 -20.18 15.84 -44.34
C MET A 360 -19.58 15.77 -45.76
N LYS A 361 -20.41 15.42 -46.75
CA LYS A 361 -20.08 15.55 -48.17
C LYS A 361 -20.10 17.02 -48.56
N GLU A 362 -18.96 17.53 -49.00
CA GLU A 362 -18.90 18.79 -49.73
C GLU A 362 -18.97 18.48 -51.23
N ASP A 363 -19.85 19.18 -51.95
CA ASP A 363 -20.04 18.97 -53.41
C ASP A 363 -18.78 19.35 -54.22
N ARG A 364 -17.91 20.22 -53.68
CA ARG A 364 -16.61 20.58 -54.25
C ARG A 364 -15.67 21.19 -53.19
N LEU A 365 -14.56 20.53 -52.90
CA LEU A 365 -13.46 21.03 -52.06
C LEU A 365 -12.31 21.52 -52.94
N ALA A 366 -11.79 22.72 -52.71
CA ALA A 366 -10.59 23.21 -53.41
C ALA A 366 -9.35 22.44 -52.94
N VAL A 367 -8.42 22.15 -53.85
CA VAL A 367 -7.21 21.37 -53.54
C VAL A 367 -6.35 22.07 -52.47
N ASP A 368 -6.31 23.40 -52.47
CA ASP A 368 -5.57 24.20 -51.47
C ASP A 368 -6.16 24.05 -50.05
N ASP A 369 -7.48 23.83 -49.96
CA ASP A 369 -8.19 23.65 -48.69
C ASP A 369 -8.14 22.20 -48.18
N LEU A 370 -7.76 21.24 -49.03
CA LEU A 370 -7.70 19.81 -48.67
C LEU A 370 -6.79 19.57 -47.47
N ARG A 371 -5.58 20.14 -47.47
CA ARG A 371 -4.64 19.97 -46.34
C ARG A 371 -5.17 20.56 -45.05
N ALA A 372 -5.81 21.72 -45.12
CA ALA A 372 -6.41 22.36 -43.95
C ALA A 372 -7.62 21.56 -43.45
N ARG A 373 -8.40 20.95 -44.35
CA ARG A 373 -9.54 20.10 -44.00
C ARG A 373 -9.09 18.80 -43.34
N GLU A 374 -8.13 18.09 -43.93
CA GLU A 374 -7.57 16.84 -43.38
C GLU A 374 -6.90 17.08 -42.02
N ALA A 375 -6.21 18.20 -41.85
CA ALA A 375 -5.60 18.57 -40.56
C ALA A 375 -6.62 18.80 -39.44
N ARG A 376 -7.89 19.13 -39.76
CA ARG A 376 -8.95 19.30 -38.74
C ARG A 376 -9.46 17.98 -38.17
N ASP A 377 -9.32 16.88 -38.92
CA ASP A 377 -9.86 15.56 -38.53
C ASP A 377 -8.82 14.71 -37.76
N VAL A 378 -7.55 15.11 -37.80
CA VAL A 378 -6.45 14.39 -37.17
C VAL A 378 -6.19 14.89 -35.74
N ILE A 379 -5.99 13.95 -34.81
CA ILE A 379 -5.37 14.23 -33.51
C ILE A 379 -3.93 13.77 -33.58
N GLY A 380 -3.00 14.70 -33.80
CA GLY A 380 -1.56 14.40 -33.94
C GLY A 380 -0.82 14.12 -32.62
N GLY A 381 -1.52 14.24 -31.48
CA GLY A 381 -0.96 14.16 -30.14
C GLY A 381 -1.38 15.38 -29.31
N ALA A 382 -2.23 15.16 -28.31
CA ALA A 382 -2.68 16.18 -27.38
C ALA A 382 -2.88 15.57 -25.99
N ILE A 383 -2.80 16.42 -24.96
CA ILE A 383 -3.10 16.03 -23.58
C ILE A 383 -4.57 16.32 -23.33
N PHE A 384 -5.35 15.27 -23.10
CA PHE A 384 -6.75 15.35 -22.71
C PHE A 384 -6.91 15.19 -21.21
N LEU A 385 -7.87 15.91 -20.63
CA LEU A 385 -8.30 15.72 -19.25
C LEU A 385 -9.55 14.84 -19.22
N SER A 386 -9.53 13.87 -18.31
CA SER A 386 -10.70 13.09 -17.93
C SER A 386 -11.10 13.38 -16.49
N ASP A 387 -12.40 13.38 -16.23
CA ASP A 387 -12.98 13.27 -14.89
C ASP A 387 -13.04 11.78 -14.50
N LEU A 388 -12.31 11.43 -13.44
CA LEU A 388 -12.19 10.08 -12.89
C LEU A 388 -13.15 9.91 -11.70
N ASP A 389 -13.96 8.85 -11.73
CA ASP A 389 -14.78 8.45 -10.59
C ASP A 389 -13.91 7.81 -9.50
N LEU A 390 -13.53 8.60 -8.49
CA LEU A 390 -12.73 8.16 -7.35
C LEU A 390 -13.41 7.10 -6.47
N SER A 391 -14.73 6.88 -6.62
CA SER A 391 -15.43 5.82 -5.90
C SER A 391 -15.31 4.45 -6.58
N HIS A 392 -14.92 4.42 -7.85
CA HIS A 392 -14.77 3.18 -8.60
C HIS A 392 -13.51 2.42 -8.14
N PRO A 393 -13.54 1.08 -7.96
CA PRO A 393 -12.38 0.30 -7.53
C PRO A 393 -11.13 0.47 -8.41
N LEU A 394 -11.31 0.66 -9.72
CA LEU A 394 -10.20 0.93 -10.64
C LEU A 394 -9.53 2.30 -10.42
N ALA A 395 -10.14 3.20 -9.66
CA ALA A 395 -9.56 4.47 -9.21
C ALA A 395 -8.86 4.34 -7.83
N PHE A 396 -8.55 3.13 -7.38
CA PHE A 396 -7.79 2.92 -6.16
C PHE A 396 -6.43 3.66 -6.20
N GLY A 397 -6.14 4.39 -5.12
CA GLY A 397 -4.91 5.17 -4.95
C GLY A 397 -4.92 6.56 -5.61
N TYR A 398 -6.01 6.99 -6.23
CA TYR A 398 -6.14 8.37 -6.73
C TYR A 398 -6.78 9.28 -5.67
N ASP A 399 -6.25 10.48 -5.54
CA ASP A 399 -6.76 11.55 -4.67
C ASP A 399 -7.32 12.73 -5.49
N ARG A 400 -7.20 12.68 -6.82
CA ARG A 400 -7.60 13.75 -7.75
C ARG A 400 -8.45 13.19 -8.87
N LYS A 401 -9.56 13.88 -9.15
CA LYS A 401 -10.50 13.52 -10.23
C LYS A 401 -9.96 13.81 -11.63
N LEU A 402 -9.25 14.93 -11.81
CA LEU A 402 -8.75 15.32 -13.12
C LEU A 402 -7.51 14.50 -13.49
N LEU A 403 -7.65 13.65 -14.52
CA LEU A 403 -6.60 12.76 -15.01
C LEU A 403 -6.14 13.15 -16.42
N PRO A 404 -4.90 13.64 -16.58
CA PRO A 404 -4.30 13.88 -17.89
C PRO A 404 -3.92 12.56 -18.59
N SER A 405 -4.15 12.50 -19.90
CA SER A 405 -3.83 11.36 -20.76
C SER A 405 -3.35 11.84 -22.12
N HIS A 406 -2.43 11.11 -22.75
CA HIS A 406 -2.03 11.40 -24.13
C HIS A 406 -2.98 10.75 -25.12
N ARG A 407 -3.46 11.55 -26.06
CA ARG A 407 -4.36 11.11 -27.11
C ARG A 407 -3.84 11.47 -28.49
N ASP A 408 -3.81 10.47 -29.35
CA ASP A 408 -3.36 10.53 -30.75
C ASP A 408 -4.32 9.75 -31.68
N THR A 409 -5.56 9.54 -31.25
CA THR A 409 -6.61 8.87 -32.03
C THR A 409 -7.94 9.58 -31.91
N ALA A 410 -8.82 9.35 -32.90
CA ALA A 410 -10.18 9.87 -32.90
C ALA A 410 -11.24 8.87 -32.43
N ILE A 411 -10.86 7.61 -32.12
CA ILE A 411 -11.78 6.53 -31.73
C ILE A 411 -12.70 6.92 -30.57
N ARG A 412 -13.89 6.34 -30.49
CA ARG A 412 -14.80 6.62 -29.37
C ARG A 412 -15.44 5.35 -28.87
N LEU A 413 -15.56 5.26 -27.55
CA LEU A 413 -16.41 4.26 -26.92
C LEU A 413 -17.84 4.79 -26.84
N ALA A 414 -18.81 3.91 -27.09
CA ALA A 414 -20.20 4.21 -26.83
C ALA A 414 -20.42 4.40 -25.32
N THR A 415 -21.26 5.37 -24.96
CA THR A 415 -21.65 5.57 -23.55
C THR A 415 -22.40 4.33 -23.06
N PRO A 416 -21.91 3.64 -22.02
CA PRO A 416 -22.61 2.48 -21.45
C PRO A 416 -23.98 2.88 -20.89
N GLU A 417 -24.97 1.99 -21.02
CA GLU A 417 -26.24 2.10 -20.31
C GLU A 417 -26.06 1.96 -18.79
N ASN A 418 -25.09 1.14 -18.38
CA ASN A 418 -24.67 1.00 -16.99
C ASN A 418 -24.01 2.32 -16.52
N PRO A 419 -24.64 3.06 -15.58
CA PRO A 419 -24.15 4.39 -15.20
C PRO A 419 -22.80 4.36 -14.47
N VAL A 420 -22.42 3.23 -13.85
CA VAL A 420 -21.14 3.09 -13.13
C VAL A 420 -20.03 2.46 -14.00
N ALA A 421 -20.33 2.07 -15.24
CA ALA A 421 -19.35 1.44 -16.13
C ALA A 421 -18.31 2.43 -16.68
N SER A 422 -18.66 3.71 -16.80
CA SER A 422 -17.71 4.75 -17.24
C SER A 422 -16.89 5.26 -16.07
N VAL A 423 -15.75 4.60 -15.83
CA VAL A 423 -14.81 4.93 -14.76
C VAL A 423 -14.17 6.30 -14.96
N ALA A 424 -13.86 6.65 -16.20
CA ALA A 424 -13.35 7.97 -16.56
C ALA A 424 -14.00 8.48 -17.84
N ARG A 425 -14.33 9.77 -17.87
CA ARG A 425 -14.90 10.45 -19.04
C ARG A 425 -14.09 11.69 -19.35
N TYR A 426 -13.91 12.03 -20.62
CA TYR A 426 -13.29 13.32 -20.95
C TYR A 426 -14.13 14.46 -20.39
N VAL A 427 -13.47 15.50 -19.87
CA VAL A 427 -14.18 16.66 -19.29
C VAL A 427 -15.10 17.27 -20.36
N ALA A 428 -16.35 17.55 -19.99
CA ALA A 428 -17.35 18.05 -20.93
C ALA A 428 -17.05 19.48 -21.42
N ASP A 429 -16.43 20.29 -20.57
CA ASP A 429 -15.98 21.64 -20.90
C ASP A 429 -14.45 21.65 -21.06
N ALA A 430 -13.97 22.07 -22.23
CA ALA A 430 -12.55 22.15 -22.58
C ALA A 430 -11.73 20.88 -22.25
N PRO A 431 -12.00 19.72 -22.90
CA PRO A 431 -11.29 18.47 -22.63
C PRO A 431 -9.78 18.50 -22.96
N VAL A 432 -9.31 19.47 -23.76
CA VAL A 432 -7.91 19.57 -24.18
C VAL A 432 -7.13 20.49 -23.25
N LYS A 433 -6.13 19.93 -22.57
CA LYS A 433 -5.24 20.67 -21.67
C LYS A 433 -4.03 21.26 -22.39
N SER A 434 -3.50 20.55 -23.38
CA SER A 434 -2.32 20.95 -24.14
C SER A 434 -2.29 20.26 -25.50
N GLY A 435 -1.63 20.88 -26.48
CA GLY A 435 -1.66 20.45 -27.88
C GLY A 435 -2.82 21.08 -28.67
N TYR A 436 -2.93 20.71 -29.94
CA TYR A 436 -3.97 21.22 -30.83
C TYR A 436 -4.95 20.11 -31.20
N VAL A 437 -6.23 20.43 -31.11
CA VAL A 437 -7.34 19.61 -31.59
C VAL A 437 -8.39 20.58 -32.14
N SER A 438 -8.96 20.31 -33.31
CA SER A 438 -9.95 21.23 -33.88
C SER A 438 -11.20 21.33 -32.99
N PRO A 439 -11.87 22.49 -32.92
CA PRO A 439 -13.06 22.66 -32.06
C PRO A 439 -14.14 21.60 -32.28
N ALA A 440 -14.38 21.21 -33.53
CA ALA A 440 -15.35 20.16 -33.85
C ALA A 440 -14.95 18.80 -33.27
N ARG A 441 -13.66 18.45 -33.34
CA ARG A 441 -13.14 17.19 -32.78
C ARG A 441 -13.13 17.21 -31.25
N GLN A 442 -12.91 18.38 -30.63
CA GLN A 442 -13.07 18.54 -29.18
C GLN A 442 -14.52 18.31 -28.75
N ALA A 443 -15.48 18.89 -29.49
CA ALA A 443 -16.91 18.74 -29.22
C ALA A 443 -17.37 17.27 -29.34
N GLU A 444 -16.88 16.53 -30.34
CA GLU A 444 -17.21 15.09 -30.49
C GLU A 444 -16.67 14.19 -29.37
N LEU A 445 -15.61 14.62 -28.66
CA LEU A 445 -14.95 13.87 -27.58
C LEU A 445 -15.40 14.29 -26.18
N ALA A 446 -15.86 15.52 -26.01
CA ALA A 446 -16.32 16.05 -24.74
C ALA A 446 -17.37 15.12 -24.09
N GLY A 447 -17.16 14.76 -22.82
CA GLY A 447 -18.07 13.87 -22.08
C GLY A 447 -18.05 12.39 -22.48
N SER A 448 -17.36 12.04 -23.57
CA SER A 448 -17.27 10.64 -24.01
C SER A 448 -16.41 9.80 -23.06
N PRO A 449 -16.68 8.49 -22.93
CA PRO A 449 -15.89 7.62 -22.06
C PRO A 449 -14.43 7.51 -22.51
N MET A 450 -13.50 7.69 -21.57
CA MET A 450 -12.07 7.39 -21.75
C MET A 450 -11.75 5.97 -21.26
N LEU A 451 -12.32 5.58 -20.11
CA LEU A 451 -12.21 4.25 -19.53
C LEU A 451 -13.60 3.69 -19.24
N VAL A 452 -13.90 2.53 -19.80
CA VAL A 452 -15.09 1.73 -19.49
C VAL A 452 -14.67 0.42 -18.85
N ALA A 453 -15.34 0.01 -17.78
CA ALA A 453 -15.09 -1.27 -17.11
C ALA A 453 -16.42 -1.95 -16.77
N GLU A 454 -16.65 -3.14 -17.33
CA GLU A 454 -17.91 -3.88 -17.17
C GLU A 454 -17.70 -5.34 -16.85
N ARG A 455 -18.62 -5.91 -16.08
CA ARG A 455 -18.65 -7.33 -15.75
C ARG A 455 -19.34 -8.10 -16.86
N MET A 456 -18.79 -9.25 -17.20
CA MET A 456 -19.36 -10.18 -18.17
C MET A 456 -19.19 -11.59 -17.60
N GLY A 457 -20.28 -12.17 -17.09
CA GLY A 457 -20.21 -13.36 -16.23
C GLY A 457 -19.32 -13.11 -15.00
N ASP A 458 -18.39 -14.03 -14.75
CA ASP A 458 -17.44 -13.95 -13.63
C ASP A 458 -16.16 -13.17 -13.98
N GLY A 459 -16.02 -12.72 -15.23
CA GLY A 459 -14.91 -11.90 -15.69
C GLY A 459 -15.30 -10.46 -15.98
N SER A 460 -14.43 -9.78 -16.72
CA SER A 460 -14.59 -8.35 -17.02
C SER A 460 -14.02 -7.95 -18.37
N VAL A 461 -14.59 -6.89 -18.92
CA VAL A 461 -14.13 -6.20 -20.13
C VAL A 461 -13.77 -4.77 -19.74
N ILE A 462 -12.51 -4.40 -19.95
CA ILE A 462 -11.96 -3.08 -19.61
C ILE A 462 -11.44 -2.43 -20.90
N LEU A 463 -11.91 -1.24 -21.19
CA LEU A 463 -11.72 -0.57 -22.47
C LEU A 463 -11.14 0.82 -22.25
N MET A 464 -9.99 1.10 -22.86
CA MET A 464 -9.29 2.39 -22.77
C MET A 464 -9.17 3.02 -24.15
N THR A 465 -9.65 4.24 -24.34
CA THR A 465 -9.54 4.96 -25.62
C THR A 465 -8.13 5.49 -25.88
N ASP A 466 -7.35 5.72 -24.84
CA ASP A 466 -5.98 6.24 -24.90
C ASP A 466 -4.97 5.14 -24.57
N ASN A 467 -3.73 5.30 -25.04
CA ASN A 467 -2.64 4.42 -24.59
C ASN A 467 -2.29 4.79 -23.14
N PRO A 468 -2.51 3.89 -22.15
CA PRO A 468 -2.30 4.23 -20.74
C PRO A 468 -0.83 4.50 -20.42
N ASN A 469 0.11 3.99 -21.21
CA ASN A 469 1.55 4.17 -21.02
C ASN A 469 2.24 4.83 -22.22
N PHE A 470 1.61 5.80 -22.86
CA PHE A 470 2.21 6.46 -24.03
C PHE A 470 3.65 6.93 -23.73
N ARG A 471 4.63 6.34 -24.44
CA ARG A 471 6.07 6.59 -24.29
C ARG A 471 6.62 6.44 -22.87
N GLY A 472 5.99 5.67 -22.00
CA GLY A 472 6.47 5.45 -20.63
C GLY A 472 6.24 6.62 -19.68
N ALA A 473 5.53 7.68 -20.09
CA ALA A 473 5.53 8.96 -19.36
C ALA A 473 4.31 9.22 -18.47
N TYR A 474 3.21 8.48 -18.66
CA TYR A 474 1.91 8.80 -18.03
C TYR A 474 1.63 7.93 -16.81
N LEU A 475 2.32 8.21 -15.69
CA LEU A 475 2.16 7.49 -14.42
C LEU A 475 0.69 7.43 -13.94
N GLY A 476 -0.06 8.51 -14.21
CA GLY A 476 -1.48 8.60 -13.92
C GLY A 476 -2.28 7.52 -14.63
N THR A 477 -2.22 7.40 -15.95
CA THR A 477 -2.97 6.37 -16.69
C THR A 477 -2.34 4.98 -16.59
N ASN A 478 -1.04 4.86 -16.31
CA ASN A 478 -0.39 3.58 -15.99
C ASN A 478 -1.04 2.91 -14.79
N ARG A 479 -1.31 3.68 -13.72
CA ARG A 479 -1.97 3.13 -12.53
C ARG A 479 -3.40 2.65 -12.84
N LEU A 480 -4.13 3.26 -13.78
CA LEU A 480 -5.44 2.76 -14.20
C LEU A 480 -5.32 1.40 -14.87
N LEU A 481 -4.32 1.19 -15.73
CA LEU A 481 -4.05 -0.11 -16.32
C LEU A 481 -3.68 -1.14 -15.25
N LEU A 482 -2.80 -0.80 -14.32
CA LEU A 482 -2.39 -1.71 -13.23
C LEU A 482 -3.57 -2.07 -12.32
N ASN A 483 -4.39 -1.09 -11.95
CA ASN A 483 -5.64 -1.34 -11.23
C ASN A 483 -6.57 -2.22 -12.08
N GLY A 484 -6.61 -2.02 -13.41
CA GLY A 484 -7.33 -2.88 -14.34
C GLY A 484 -6.81 -4.32 -14.43
N LEU A 485 -5.62 -4.62 -13.93
CA LEU A 485 -5.07 -5.99 -13.84
C LEU A 485 -5.35 -6.63 -12.48
N PHE A 486 -5.21 -5.87 -11.39
CA PHE A 486 -5.37 -6.42 -10.04
C PHE A 486 -6.79 -6.32 -9.49
N LEU A 487 -7.53 -5.27 -9.88
CA LEU A 487 -8.87 -4.93 -9.37
C LEU A 487 -9.95 -5.13 -10.44
N SER A 488 -9.64 -5.88 -11.50
CA SER A 488 -10.52 -6.14 -12.65
C SER A 488 -11.86 -6.80 -12.29
N LYS A 489 -11.95 -7.38 -11.09
CA LYS A 489 -13.15 -8.05 -10.56
C LYS A 489 -13.71 -7.40 -9.29
N ALA A 490 -13.16 -6.26 -8.86
CA ALA A 490 -13.53 -5.61 -7.61
C ALA A 490 -14.79 -4.74 -7.71
N PHE A 491 -15.38 -4.59 -8.90
CA PHE A 491 -16.60 -3.83 -9.16
C PHE A 491 -17.73 -4.76 -9.62
N SER A 492 -18.97 -4.33 -9.39
CA SER A 492 -20.18 -5.10 -9.72
C SER A 492 -21.02 -4.36 -10.75
N SER A 493 -21.72 -5.12 -11.61
CA SER A 493 -22.80 -4.53 -12.40
C SER A 493 -23.94 -4.09 -11.49
N PRO A 494 -24.60 -2.94 -11.74
CA PRO A 494 -25.82 -2.58 -11.05
C PRO A 494 -26.83 -3.71 -11.15
N ARG A 495 -27.59 -3.92 -10.08
CA ARG A 495 -28.76 -4.82 -10.14
C ARG A 495 -29.71 -4.27 -11.19
N THR A 496 -29.95 -5.03 -12.26
CA THR A 496 -31.05 -4.75 -13.16
C THR A 496 -32.35 -4.89 -12.38
N GLN A 497 -33.26 -3.92 -12.51
CA GLN A 497 -34.61 -4.04 -11.93
C GLN A 497 -35.28 -5.28 -12.56
N GLY A 498 -35.27 -6.41 -11.85
CA GLY A 498 -35.88 -7.67 -12.31
C GLY A 498 -35.22 -8.96 -11.82
N GLY A 499 -33.97 -8.94 -11.34
CA GLY A 499 -33.27 -10.15 -10.89
C GLY A 499 -33.33 -10.37 -9.38
N ALA A 500 -34.46 -10.88 -8.87
CA ALA A 500 -34.57 -11.30 -7.47
C ALA A 500 -33.84 -12.63 -7.27
N HIS A 501 -32.56 -12.64 -6.88
CA HIS A 501 -31.98 -13.76 -6.11
C HIS A 501 -30.81 -13.26 -5.25
N TYR A 502 -31.11 -13.08 -3.97
CA TYR A 502 -30.11 -13.04 -2.90
C TYR A 502 -29.67 -14.47 -2.62
N ARG A 503 -28.36 -14.74 -2.61
CA ARG A 503 -27.80 -15.86 -1.83
C ARG A 503 -26.76 -15.26 -0.87
N PRO A 504 -26.82 -15.63 0.42
CA PRO A 504 -26.11 -15.00 1.52
C PRO A 504 -24.59 -15.02 1.38
#